data_AF-A0A952XUC6-F1
#
_entry.id   AF-A0A952XUC6-F1
#
_cell.length_a   1.000
_cell.length_b   1.000
_cell.length_c   1.000
_cell.angle_alpha   90.00
_cell.angle_beta   90.00
_cell.angle_gamma   90.00
#
_symmetry.space_group_name_H-M   'P 1'
#
loop_
_entity.id
_entity.type
_entity.pdbx_description
1 polymer ?
#
loop_
_entity_poly.entity_id
_entity_poly.type
_entity_poly.pdbx_seq_one_letter_code
_entity_poly.pdbx_strand_id
1 'polypeptide(L)'
;MNLASRVRRAAALLAAVSVLAFAGVASAQEFTDSHLKAARAAITALNATGEFDEFLPSAAAQLKVQLIQKNPDLSQLISQTVDEKTLELVGRRGDLEREAALIYARVFNEQQLNEITAFYNTETGKKLMADGDIVGRQTVDAAVIWQRGIARDLAEMVGKHLSEVTKKPIASPDAPAPVTQSGG
;
A
#
# COMPACT_ATOMS: atom_id res chain seq x y z
N MET A 1 45.52 -58.05 40.61
CA MET A 1 44.32 -58.66 40.01
C MET A 1 43.09 -57.97 40.61
N ASN A 2 42.09 -57.45 39.90
CA ASN A 2 41.82 -57.38 38.47
C ASN A 2 40.82 -56.25 38.17
N LEU A 3 40.85 -55.80 36.92
CA LEU A 3 40.32 -54.58 36.31
C LEU A 3 38.81 -54.62 35.97
N ALA A 4 37.98 -55.40 36.66
CA ALA A 4 36.64 -55.74 36.15
C ALA A 4 35.54 -55.62 37.23
N SER A 5 35.07 -54.41 37.50
CA SER A 5 33.71 -54.17 38.05
C SER A 5 33.31 -52.69 38.20
N ARG A 6 34.11 -51.73 37.71
CA ARG A 6 33.87 -50.29 37.84
C ARG A 6 32.74 -49.68 36.98
N VAL A 7 31.85 -50.47 36.36
CA VAL A 7 30.96 -49.94 35.28
C VAL A 7 29.46 -50.08 35.53
N ARG A 8 28.97 -50.66 36.64
CA ARG A 8 27.52 -51.03 36.70
C ARG A 8 26.68 -50.53 37.87
N ARG A 9 27.16 -49.61 38.70
CA ARG A 9 26.38 -49.09 39.84
C ARG A 9 26.61 -47.59 40.07
N ALA A 10 26.25 -46.78 39.09
CA ALA A 10 26.07 -45.34 39.24
C ALA A 10 24.77 -44.91 38.52
N ALA A 11 23.71 -45.70 38.70
CA ALA A 11 22.40 -45.49 38.09
C ALA A 11 21.35 -45.40 39.20
N ALA A 12 21.43 -44.36 40.01
CA ALA A 12 20.32 -43.77 40.77
C ALA A 12 20.88 -42.58 41.56
N LEU A 13 20.14 -41.47 41.58
CA LEU A 13 20.28 -40.32 42.50
C LEU A 13 21.11 -39.10 42.08
N LEU A 14 21.15 -38.70 40.81
CA LEU A 14 21.37 -37.28 40.43
C LEU A 14 20.60 -36.91 39.15
N ALA A 15 19.30 -37.19 39.11
CA ALA A 15 18.39 -36.68 38.08
C ALA A 15 17.55 -35.54 38.66
N ALA A 16 18.21 -34.42 38.98
CA ALA A 16 17.54 -33.16 39.28
C ALA A 16 18.48 -32.02 38.88
N VAL A 17 17.91 -31.05 38.15
CA VAL A 17 18.53 -29.79 37.71
C VAL A 17 19.39 -29.89 36.44
N SER A 18 18.77 -29.82 35.26
CA SER A 18 19.36 -29.18 34.05
C SER A 18 18.40 -29.04 32.85
N VAL A 19 17.07 -28.91 33.02
CA VAL A 19 16.14 -28.69 31.88
C VAL A 19 15.16 -27.52 32.08
N LEU A 20 15.56 -26.46 32.78
CA LEU A 20 14.72 -25.24 32.89
C LEU A 20 15.47 -23.96 32.52
N ALA A 21 16.21 -23.99 31.40
CA ALA A 21 16.88 -22.79 30.89
C ALA A 21 16.68 -22.56 29.37
N PHE A 22 15.54 -22.99 28.79
CA PHE A 22 15.20 -22.64 27.40
C PHE A 22 13.80 -22.03 27.19
N ALA A 23 13.03 -21.81 28.24
CA ALA A 23 11.78 -21.06 28.15
C ALA A 23 12.01 -19.64 28.69
N GLY A 24 12.57 -18.72 27.89
CA GLY A 24 12.75 -17.36 28.41
C GLY A 24 13.46 -16.31 27.57
N VAL A 25 13.90 -16.59 26.33
CA VAL A 25 14.33 -15.54 25.39
C VAL A 25 13.76 -15.82 23.99
N ALA A 26 12.48 -16.13 23.91
CA ALA A 26 11.73 -15.87 22.68
C ALA A 26 11.39 -14.39 22.68
N SER A 27 12.37 -13.54 22.38
CA SER A 27 12.10 -12.14 22.09
C SER A 27 11.08 -12.08 20.95
N ALA A 28 10.00 -11.37 21.22
CA ALA A 28 8.86 -11.06 20.35
C ALA A 28 9.24 -10.72 18.90
N GLN A 29 9.45 -11.72 18.05
CA GLN A 29 9.22 -11.54 16.63
C GLN A 29 7.70 -11.59 16.45
N GLU A 30 7.08 -10.42 16.30
CA GLU A 30 5.62 -10.25 16.18
C GLU A 30 5.04 -11.14 15.07
N PHE A 31 5.84 -11.44 14.03
CA PHE A 31 5.45 -12.23 12.86
C PHE A 31 6.52 -13.25 12.45
N THR A 32 6.11 -14.38 11.91
CA THR A 32 7.04 -15.37 11.34
C THR A 32 7.71 -14.84 10.06
N ASP A 33 8.84 -15.43 9.69
CA ASP A 33 9.51 -15.12 8.40
C ASP A 33 8.61 -15.41 7.19
N SER A 34 7.75 -16.44 7.27
CA SER A 34 6.77 -16.78 6.23
C SER A 34 5.73 -15.67 6.06
N HIS A 35 5.21 -15.15 7.16
CA HIS A 35 4.23 -14.07 7.17
C HIS A 35 4.83 -12.77 6.62
N LEU A 36 6.05 -12.40 7.05
CA LEU A 36 6.75 -11.24 6.50
C LEU A 36 7.10 -11.40 5.02
N LYS A 37 7.37 -12.62 4.56
CA LYS A 37 7.57 -12.92 3.13
C LYS A 37 6.27 -12.73 2.34
N ALA A 38 5.15 -13.23 2.85
CA ALA A 38 3.83 -13.01 2.24
C ALA A 38 3.48 -11.52 2.19
N ALA A 39 3.78 -10.76 3.24
CA ALA A 39 3.57 -9.31 3.29
C ALA A 39 4.36 -8.58 2.19
N ARG A 40 5.65 -8.88 2.05
CA ARG A 40 6.50 -8.31 0.97
C ARG A 40 5.99 -8.68 -0.43
N ALA A 41 5.51 -9.90 -0.61
CA ALA A 41 4.93 -10.34 -1.87
C ALA A 41 3.63 -9.58 -2.20
N ALA A 42 2.79 -9.31 -1.20
CA ALA A 42 1.58 -8.51 -1.37
C ALA A 42 1.90 -7.05 -1.71
N ILE A 43 2.85 -6.43 -1.01
CA ILE A 43 3.33 -5.06 -1.29
C ILE A 43 3.82 -4.94 -2.74
N THR A 44 4.60 -5.93 -3.20
CA THR A 44 5.12 -5.98 -4.57
C THR A 44 3.97 -6.14 -5.58
N ALA A 45 3.04 -7.07 -5.35
CA ALA A 45 1.91 -7.30 -6.25
C ALA A 45 0.97 -6.09 -6.36
N LEU A 46 0.81 -5.34 -5.27
CA LEU A 46 0.00 -4.12 -5.20
C LEU A 46 0.76 -2.86 -5.65
N ASN A 47 2.06 -2.96 -5.92
CA ASN A 47 2.93 -1.79 -6.11
C ASN A 47 2.77 -0.73 -4.99
N ALA A 48 2.57 -1.17 -3.74
CA ALA A 48 2.08 -0.30 -2.66
C ALA A 48 3.10 0.75 -2.20
N THR A 49 4.36 0.59 -2.57
CA THR A 49 5.44 1.53 -2.26
C THR A 49 6.03 2.18 -3.53
N GLY A 50 5.49 1.86 -4.72
CA GLY A 50 6.08 2.28 -6.00
C GLY A 50 6.18 3.80 -6.18
N GLU A 51 5.27 4.57 -5.59
CA GLU A 51 5.33 6.04 -5.62
C GLU A 51 6.60 6.61 -4.96
N PHE A 52 7.22 5.87 -4.05
CA PHE A 52 8.44 6.29 -3.35
C PHE A 52 9.72 5.98 -4.14
N ASP A 53 9.63 5.31 -5.30
CA ASP A 53 10.80 4.99 -6.13
C ASP A 53 11.49 6.26 -6.67
N GLU A 54 10.70 7.31 -6.92
CA GLU A 54 11.18 8.58 -7.45
C GLU A 54 11.75 9.52 -6.38
N PHE A 55 11.59 9.19 -5.09
CA PHE A 55 12.00 10.06 -4.00
C PHE A 55 13.50 10.38 -4.04
N LEU A 56 14.33 9.33 -4.13
CA LEU A 56 15.79 9.49 -4.06
C LEU A 56 16.35 10.20 -5.31
N PRO A 57 15.97 9.83 -6.55
CA PRO A 57 16.35 10.59 -7.74
C PRO A 57 15.92 12.07 -7.70
N SER A 58 14.68 12.34 -7.28
CA SER A 58 14.15 13.70 -7.17
C SER A 58 14.92 14.53 -6.12
N ALA A 59 15.19 13.94 -4.95
CA ALA A 59 16.00 14.59 -3.91
C ALA A 59 17.42 14.91 -4.39
N ALA A 60 18.06 13.98 -5.12
CA ALA A 60 19.38 14.18 -5.70
C ALA A 60 19.38 15.31 -6.74
N ALA A 61 18.40 15.33 -7.64
CA ALA A 61 18.25 16.37 -8.66
C ALA A 61 18.05 17.76 -8.02
N GLN A 62 17.16 17.86 -7.01
CA GLN A 62 16.93 19.10 -6.28
C GLN A 62 18.20 19.58 -5.56
N LEU A 63 18.96 18.67 -4.93
CA LEU A 63 20.22 19.00 -4.28
C LEU A 63 21.26 19.53 -5.26
N LYS A 64 21.40 18.91 -6.44
CA LYS A 64 22.30 19.41 -7.51
C LYS A 64 21.93 20.83 -7.91
N VAL A 65 20.66 21.10 -8.20
CA VAL A 65 20.20 22.45 -8.58
C VAL A 65 20.60 23.48 -7.52
N GLN A 66 20.32 23.19 -6.25
CA GLN A 66 20.63 24.10 -5.15
C GLN A 66 22.14 24.34 -4.97
N LEU A 67 22.96 23.29 -5.06
CA LEU A 67 24.40 23.40 -4.88
C LEU A 67 25.08 24.10 -6.06
N ILE A 68 24.67 23.82 -7.30
CA ILE A 68 25.22 24.43 -8.51
C ILE A 68 24.88 25.92 -8.56
N GLN A 69 23.65 26.31 -8.20
CA GLN A 69 23.28 27.72 -8.12
C GLN A 69 24.18 28.52 -7.17
N LYS A 70 24.61 27.90 -6.05
CA LYS A 70 25.49 28.54 -5.07
C LYS A 70 26.97 28.49 -5.45
N ASN A 71 27.38 27.50 -6.24
CA ASN A 71 28.78 27.23 -6.59
C ASN A 71 28.89 26.84 -8.07
N PRO A 72 28.69 27.79 -9.00
CA PRO A 72 28.59 27.49 -10.43
C PRO A 72 29.89 26.95 -11.03
N ASP A 73 31.04 27.31 -10.48
CA ASP A 73 32.37 26.82 -10.85
C ASP A 73 32.59 25.34 -10.50
N LEU A 74 31.85 24.81 -9.53
CA LEU A 74 31.95 23.42 -9.08
C LEU A 74 30.92 22.48 -9.72
N SER A 75 30.20 22.92 -10.76
CA SER A 75 29.03 22.22 -11.31
C SER A 75 29.26 20.73 -11.64
N GLN A 76 30.38 20.42 -12.31
CA GLN A 76 30.72 19.05 -12.67
C GLN A 76 31.04 18.20 -11.44
N LEU A 77 31.84 18.72 -10.50
CA LEU A 77 32.22 18.02 -9.28
C LEU A 77 31.00 17.75 -8.39
N ILE A 78 30.09 18.73 -8.25
CA ILE A 78 28.83 18.58 -7.53
C ILE A 78 27.99 17.47 -8.15
N SER A 79 27.83 17.48 -9.48
CA SER A 79 27.01 16.49 -10.17
C SER A 79 27.53 15.07 -9.92
N GLN A 80 28.83 14.85 -10.11
CA GLN A 80 29.49 13.56 -9.86
C GLN A 80 29.35 13.12 -8.40
N THR A 81 29.67 14.03 -7.46
CA THR A 81 29.62 13.72 -6.03
C THR A 81 28.21 13.36 -5.58
N VAL A 82 27.20 14.11 -6.02
CA VAL A 82 25.80 13.82 -5.66
C VAL A 82 25.37 12.47 -6.26
N ASP A 83 25.76 12.15 -7.49
CA ASP A 83 25.44 10.84 -8.09
C ASP A 83 26.09 9.68 -7.31
N GLU A 84 27.37 9.80 -6.97
CA GLU A 84 28.08 8.80 -6.17
C GLU A 84 27.42 8.60 -4.80
N LYS A 85 27.07 9.69 -4.09
CA LYS A 85 26.39 9.62 -2.79
C LYS A 85 24.96 9.13 -2.89
N THR A 86 24.30 9.36 -4.01
CA THR A 86 22.96 8.81 -4.26
C THR A 86 23.03 7.29 -4.40
N LEU A 87 24.04 6.75 -5.09
CA LEU A 87 24.24 5.31 -5.20
C LEU A 87 24.46 4.63 -3.84
N GLU A 88 25.18 5.28 -2.93
CA GLU A 88 25.38 4.80 -1.55
C GLU A 88 24.04 4.66 -0.78
N LEU A 89 23.02 5.44 -1.15
CA LEU A 89 21.72 5.45 -0.48
C LEU A 89 20.68 4.51 -1.10
N VAL A 90 20.94 3.90 -2.26
CA VAL A 90 19.98 3.02 -2.97
C VAL A 90 19.47 1.88 -2.07
N GLY A 91 20.34 1.31 -1.23
CA GLY A 91 19.99 0.24 -0.29
C GLY A 91 18.94 0.62 0.76
N ARG A 92 18.76 1.92 1.03
CA ARG A 92 17.77 2.40 2.02
C ARG A 92 16.33 2.14 1.61
N ARG A 93 16.08 1.80 0.34
CA ARG A 93 14.75 1.33 -0.07
C ARG A 93 14.33 0.09 0.74
N GLY A 94 15.28 -0.79 1.06
CA GLY A 94 15.03 -1.96 1.89
C GLY A 94 14.53 -1.61 3.30
N ASP A 95 14.81 -0.42 3.83
CA ASP A 95 14.31 0.03 5.13
C ASP A 95 12.80 0.28 5.08
N LEU A 96 12.35 1.02 4.05
CA LEU A 96 10.93 1.28 3.79
C LEU A 96 10.16 -0.03 3.58
N GLU A 97 10.70 -0.95 2.79
CA GLU A 97 10.06 -2.25 2.52
C GLU A 97 9.90 -3.10 3.79
N ARG A 98 10.85 -3.02 4.74
CA ARG A 98 10.72 -3.71 6.03
C ARG A 98 9.60 -3.12 6.88
N GLU A 99 9.52 -1.80 6.98
CA GLU A 99 8.45 -1.12 7.73
C GLU A 99 7.08 -1.39 7.11
N ALA A 100 6.97 -1.30 5.77
CA ALA A 100 5.75 -1.61 5.05
C ALA A 100 5.31 -3.06 5.28
N ALA A 101 6.24 -4.02 5.24
CA ALA A 101 5.93 -5.44 5.51
C ALA A 101 5.36 -5.66 6.91
N LEU A 102 5.88 -4.96 7.93
CA LEU A 102 5.34 -5.02 9.29
C LEU A 102 3.92 -4.43 9.37
N ILE A 103 3.65 -3.34 8.67
CA ILE A 103 2.30 -2.74 8.61
C ILE A 103 1.31 -3.73 7.98
N TYR A 104 1.67 -4.33 6.84
CA TYR A 104 0.82 -5.32 6.16
C TYR A 104 0.59 -6.57 7.01
N ALA A 105 1.64 -7.09 7.68
CA ALA A 105 1.55 -8.26 8.53
C ALA A 105 0.65 -8.05 9.77
N ARG A 106 0.57 -6.82 10.30
CA ARG A 106 -0.36 -6.46 11.39
C ARG A 106 -1.82 -6.45 10.96
N VAL A 107 -2.10 -6.08 9.71
CA VAL A 107 -3.47 -5.90 9.21
C VAL A 107 -4.03 -7.20 8.63
N PHE A 108 -3.20 -7.96 7.93
CA PHE A 108 -3.60 -9.16 7.21
C PHE A 108 -2.86 -10.38 7.72
N ASN A 109 -3.57 -11.50 7.87
CA ASN A 109 -2.93 -12.78 8.13
C ASN A 109 -2.19 -13.31 6.88
N GLU A 110 -1.33 -14.32 7.07
CA GLU A 110 -0.50 -14.87 5.98
C GLU A 110 -1.34 -15.38 4.80
N GLN A 111 -2.49 -16.03 5.04
CA GLN A 111 -3.36 -16.52 3.98
C GLN A 111 -3.92 -15.37 3.13
N GLN A 112 -4.44 -14.32 3.76
CA GLN A 112 -4.99 -13.16 3.07
C GLN A 112 -3.94 -12.44 2.22
N LEU A 113 -2.71 -12.31 2.75
CA LEU A 113 -1.59 -11.73 2.00
C LEU A 113 -1.29 -12.55 0.74
N ASN A 114 -1.27 -13.88 0.85
CA ASN A 114 -1.08 -14.76 -0.30
C ASN A 114 -2.23 -14.68 -1.31
N GLU A 115 -3.48 -14.56 -0.85
CA GLU A 115 -4.66 -14.37 -1.71
C GLU A 115 -4.60 -13.04 -2.48
N ILE A 116 -4.21 -11.95 -1.81
CA ILE A 116 -3.97 -10.64 -2.42
C ILE A 116 -2.89 -10.78 -3.50
N THR A 117 -1.74 -11.36 -3.15
CA THR A 117 -0.65 -11.61 -4.12
C THR A 117 -1.13 -12.44 -5.30
N ALA A 118 -1.90 -13.50 -5.07
CA ALA A 118 -2.39 -14.37 -6.13
C ALA A 118 -3.29 -13.63 -7.11
N PHE A 119 -4.25 -12.85 -6.61
CA PHE A 119 -5.18 -12.10 -7.45
C PHE A 119 -4.48 -10.99 -8.25
N TYR A 120 -3.70 -10.14 -7.59
CA TYR A 120 -3.09 -8.98 -8.25
C TYR A 120 -1.94 -9.35 -9.21
N ASN A 121 -1.44 -10.59 -9.15
CA ASN A 121 -0.52 -11.10 -10.17
C ASN A 121 -1.21 -11.63 -11.44
N THR A 122 -2.53 -11.80 -11.45
CA THR A 122 -3.28 -12.16 -12.67
C THR A 122 -3.31 -11.00 -13.66
N GLU A 123 -3.51 -11.29 -14.94
CA GLU A 123 -3.71 -10.25 -15.96
C GLU A 123 -4.89 -9.33 -15.64
N THR A 124 -5.98 -9.89 -15.12
CA THR A 124 -7.14 -9.11 -14.68
C THR A 124 -6.82 -8.22 -13.48
N GLY A 125 -6.09 -8.73 -12.48
CA GLY A 125 -5.68 -7.97 -11.30
C GLY A 125 -4.79 -6.78 -11.67
N LYS A 126 -3.79 -7.00 -12.53
CA LYS A 126 -2.92 -5.94 -13.05
C LYS A 126 -3.71 -4.90 -13.87
N LYS A 127 -4.62 -5.37 -14.73
CA LYS A 127 -5.48 -4.46 -15.52
C LYS A 127 -6.37 -3.61 -14.62
N LEU A 128 -6.91 -4.19 -13.55
CA LEU A 128 -7.71 -3.44 -12.58
C LEU A 128 -6.88 -2.35 -11.88
N MET A 129 -5.63 -2.63 -11.52
CA MET A 129 -4.74 -1.62 -10.94
C MET A 129 -4.42 -0.50 -11.94
N ALA A 130 -4.10 -0.84 -13.18
CA ALA A 130 -3.73 0.14 -14.20
C ALA A 130 -4.91 1.01 -14.65
N ASP A 131 -6.09 0.41 -14.80
CA ASP A 131 -7.26 1.08 -15.41
C ASP A 131 -8.30 1.51 -14.37
N GLY A 132 -8.17 1.11 -13.10
CA GLY A 132 -9.16 1.36 -12.04
C GLY A 132 -9.52 2.83 -11.90
N ASP A 133 -8.53 3.72 -11.98
CA ASP A 133 -8.73 5.18 -11.95
C ASP A 133 -9.55 5.69 -13.14
N ILE A 134 -9.32 5.14 -14.33
CA ILE A 134 -10.08 5.50 -15.54
C ILE A 134 -11.53 5.03 -15.39
N VAL A 135 -11.74 3.80 -14.95
CA VAL A 135 -13.07 3.22 -14.70
C VAL A 135 -13.82 4.04 -13.65
N GLY A 136 -13.16 4.43 -12.56
CA GLY A 136 -13.72 5.27 -11.51
C GLY A 136 -14.19 6.62 -12.05
N ARG A 137 -13.34 7.34 -12.78
CA ARG A 137 -13.70 8.62 -13.42
C ARG A 137 -14.87 8.49 -14.38
N GLN A 138 -14.84 7.49 -15.26
CA GLN A 138 -15.93 7.25 -16.22
C GLN A 138 -17.26 6.91 -15.54
N THR A 139 -17.21 6.20 -14.40
CA THR A 139 -18.41 5.90 -13.61
C THR A 139 -19.01 7.18 -13.01
N VAL A 140 -18.17 8.10 -12.52
CA VAL A 140 -18.63 9.41 -12.04
C VAL A 140 -19.25 10.24 -13.17
N ASP A 141 -18.63 10.26 -14.35
CA ASP A 141 -19.18 10.96 -15.52
C ASP A 141 -20.56 10.44 -15.91
N ALA A 142 -20.74 9.11 -15.91
CA ALA A 142 -22.02 8.48 -16.17
C ALA A 142 -23.08 8.86 -15.11
N ALA A 143 -22.68 8.93 -13.83
CA ALA A 143 -23.57 9.34 -12.75
C ALA A 143 -24.06 10.78 -12.92
N VAL A 144 -23.21 11.70 -13.40
CA VAL A 144 -23.60 13.10 -13.69
C VAL A 144 -24.67 13.17 -14.79
N ILE A 145 -24.53 12.37 -15.85
CA ILE A 145 -25.53 12.30 -16.94
C ILE A 145 -26.85 11.74 -16.40
N TRP A 146 -26.79 10.64 -15.66
CA TRP A 146 -27.96 10.00 -15.05
C TRP A 146 -28.71 10.98 -14.12
N GLN A 147 -28.00 11.70 -13.26
CA GLN A 147 -28.59 12.72 -12.36
C GLN A 147 -29.34 13.81 -13.12
N ARG A 148 -28.77 14.33 -14.23
CA ARG A 148 -29.43 15.32 -15.08
C ARG A 148 -30.72 14.78 -15.70
N GLY A 149 -30.70 13.51 -16.14
CA GLY A 149 -31.88 12.82 -16.67
C GLY A 149 -32.99 12.72 -15.63
N ILE A 150 -32.67 12.22 -14.43
CA ILE A 150 -33.63 12.11 -13.32
C ILE A 150 -34.22 13.48 -12.95
N ALA A 151 -33.40 14.52 -12.88
CA ALA A 151 -33.87 15.87 -12.56
C ALA A 151 -34.85 16.42 -13.61
N ARG A 152 -34.55 16.22 -14.90
CA ARG A 152 -35.47 16.57 -16.00
C ARG A 152 -36.78 15.81 -15.87
N ASP A 153 -36.72 14.49 -15.74
CA ASP A 153 -37.93 13.64 -15.71
C ASP A 153 -38.81 13.98 -14.51
N LEU A 154 -38.19 14.24 -13.34
CA LEU A 154 -38.90 14.70 -12.15
C LEU A 154 -39.59 16.04 -12.38
N ALA A 155 -38.90 17.01 -12.99
CA ALA A 155 -39.48 18.32 -13.32
C ALA A 155 -40.69 18.20 -14.26
N GLU A 156 -40.60 17.35 -15.29
CA GLU A 156 -41.70 17.07 -16.22
C GLU A 156 -42.90 16.41 -15.52
N MET A 157 -42.67 15.38 -14.70
CA MET A 157 -43.73 14.68 -13.96
C MET A 157 -44.46 15.62 -13.01
N VAL A 158 -43.71 16.42 -12.24
CA VAL A 158 -44.29 17.40 -11.30
C VAL A 158 -45.04 18.49 -12.04
N GLY A 159 -44.45 19.06 -13.11
CA GLY A 159 -45.08 20.10 -13.91
C GLY A 159 -46.40 19.64 -14.54
N LYS A 160 -46.43 18.41 -15.08
CA LYS A 160 -47.65 17.80 -15.62
C LYS A 160 -48.72 17.64 -14.54
N HIS A 161 -48.36 17.05 -13.39
CA HIS A 161 -49.30 16.82 -12.31
C HIS A 161 -49.90 18.13 -11.76
N LEU A 162 -49.06 19.15 -11.55
CA LEU A 162 -49.53 20.46 -11.10
C LEU A 162 -50.43 21.14 -12.14
N SER A 163 -50.13 21.00 -13.43
CA SER A 163 -50.97 21.56 -14.50
C SER A 163 -52.37 20.92 -14.53
N GLU A 164 -52.43 19.60 -14.35
CA GLU A 164 -53.69 18.85 -14.26
C GLU A 164 -54.53 19.30 -13.06
N VAL A 165 -53.91 19.43 -11.88
CA VAL A 165 -54.60 19.84 -10.64
C VAL A 165 -55.08 21.30 -10.70
N THR A 166 -54.27 22.20 -11.28
CA THR A 166 -54.58 23.65 -11.32
C THR A 166 -55.40 24.08 -12.53
N LYS A 167 -55.53 23.22 -13.55
CA LYS A 167 -56.09 23.54 -14.87
C LYS A 167 -55.40 24.73 -15.56
N LYS A 168 -54.11 24.95 -15.26
CA LYS A 168 -53.28 25.99 -15.86
C LYS A 168 -51.93 25.39 -16.28
N PRO A 169 -51.32 25.83 -17.40
CA PRO A 169 -49.98 25.39 -17.75
C PRO A 169 -48.97 25.82 -16.67
N ILE A 170 -48.22 24.86 -16.12
CA ILE A 170 -47.05 25.12 -15.28
C ILE A 170 -45.81 24.91 -16.15
N ALA A 171 -44.95 25.92 -16.25
CA ALA A 171 -43.68 25.79 -16.95
C ALA A 171 -42.77 24.82 -16.18
N SER A 172 -42.12 23.89 -16.88
CA SER A 172 -41.08 23.05 -16.27
C SER A 172 -39.93 23.96 -15.82
N PRO A 173 -39.42 23.82 -14.58
CA PRO A 173 -38.22 24.52 -14.17
C PRO A 173 -37.03 24.05 -15.03
N ASP A 174 -36.09 24.96 -15.29
CA ASP A 174 -34.82 24.62 -15.93
C ASP A 174 -34.12 23.51 -15.14
N ALA A 175 -33.43 22.62 -15.86
CA ALA A 175 -32.66 21.56 -15.21
C ALA A 175 -31.69 22.19 -14.19
N PRO A 176 -31.65 21.70 -12.94
CA PRO A 176 -30.76 22.26 -11.94
C PRO A 176 -29.32 22.20 -12.44
N ALA A 177 -28.56 23.27 -12.20
CA ALA A 177 -27.16 23.34 -12.56
C ALA A 177 -26.42 22.12 -11.98
N PRO A 178 -25.47 21.51 -12.71
CA PRO A 178 -24.71 20.40 -12.18
C PRO A 178 -24.08 20.81 -10.85
N VAL A 179 -24.28 19.98 -9.83
CA VAL A 179 -23.61 20.15 -8.54
C VAL A 179 -22.12 20.03 -8.84
N THR A 180 -21.41 21.16 -8.82
CA THR A 180 -19.96 21.15 -8.88
C THR A 180 -19.49 20.44 -7.61
N GLN A 181 -19.13 19.17 -7.71
CA GLN A 181 -18.36 18.53 -6.65
C GLN A 181 -17.04 19.30 -6.59
N SER A 182 -16.91 20.19 -5.62
CA SER A 182 -15.62 20.78 -5.27
C SER A 182 -14.73 19.62 -4.83
N GLY A 183 -13.79 19.24 -5.69
CA GLY A 183 -12.79 18.23 -5.37
C GLY A 183 -12.01 18.64 -4.11
N GLY A 184 -12.00 17.75 -3.13
CA GLY A 184 -11.03 17.72 -2.04
C GLY A 184 -9.99 16.65 -2.35
#